data_AF-A0A6I3I1G1-F1
#
_entry.id   AF-A0A6I3I1G1-F1
#
_cell.length_a   1.000
_cell.length_b   1.000
_cell.length_c   1.000
_cell.angle_alpha   90.00
_cell.angle_beta   90.00
_cell.angle_gamma   90.00
#
_symmetry.space_group_name_H-M   'P 1'
#
loop_
_entity.id
_entity.type
_entity.pdbx_description
1 polymer ?
#
loop_
_entity_poly.entity_id
_entity_poly.type
_entity_poly.pdbx_seq_one_letter_code
_entity_poly.pdbx_strand_id
1 'polypeptide(L)'
;MIMSNAESFKQSHPVDWLIACEDIRQIASRYAIYYGARDTQKLAALFIPEIKITRQLSGTQALKESFDSQMHSLGRVILQVNNHLIDIQ
;
A
#
# COMPACT_ATOMS: atom_id res chain seq x y z
N MET A 1 25.93 -11.74 -19.34
CA MET A 1 24.63 -11.72 -18.63
C MET A 1 24.14 -10.28 -18.68
N ILE A 2 23.04 -10.00 -19.40
CA ILE A 2 22.48 -8.65 -19.49
C ILE A 2 21.69 -8.44 -18.18
N MET A 3 22.09 -7.46 -17.37
CA MET A 3 21.40 -7.13 -16.12
C MET A 3 20.06 -6.45 -16.44
N SER A 4 19.03 -6.69 -15.63
CA SER A 4 17.76 -5.96 -15.75
C SER A 4 17.98 -4.47 -15.47
N ASN A 5 17.12 -3.62 -16.03
CA ASN A 5 17.19 -2.17 -15.81
C ASN A 5 17.13 -1.83 -14.30
N ALA A 6 16.37 -2.59 -13.52
CA ALA A 6 16.29 -2.42 -12.08
C ALA A 6 17.59 -2.77 -11.33
N GLU A 7 18.28 -3.86 -11.70
CA GLU A 7 19.57 -4.20 -11.10
C GLU A 7 20.66 -3.18 -11.48
N SER A 8 20.60 -2.64 -12.71
CA SER A 8 21.46 -1.54 -13.15
C SER A 8 21.20 -0.25 -12.36
N PHE A 9 19.92 0.08 -12.11
CA PHE A 9 19.55 1.24 -11.30
C PHE A 9 20.02 1.10 -9.85
N LYS A 10 19.77 -0.05 -9.22
CA LYS A 10 20.23 -0.35 -7.86
C LYS A 10 21.75 -0.22 -7.69
N GLN A 11 22.54 -0.65 -8.68
CA GLN A 11 23.99 -0.52 -8.63
C GLN A 11 24.46 0.92 -8.80
N SER A 12 23.81 1.68 -9.68
CA SER A 12 24.17 3.08 -9.96
C SER A 12 23.64 4.06 -8.92
N HIS A 13 22.52 3.76 -8.26
CA HIS A 13 21.80 4.63 -7.32
C HIS A 13 21.36 3.85 -6.06
N PRO A 14 22.30 3.27 -5.28
CA PRO A 14 21.96 2.36 -4.18
C PRO A 14 21.16 3.01 -3.05
N VAL A 15 21.38 4.30 -2.79
CA VAL A 15 20.64 5.02 -1.73
C VAL A 15 19.20 5.31 -2.17
N ASP A 16 19.00 5.80 -3.39
CA ASP A 16 17.66 6.08 -3.93
C ASP A 16 16.82 4.79 -4.01
N TRP A 17 17.46 3.68 -4.38
CA TRP A 17 16.85 2.35 -4.32
C TRP A 17 16.38 1.98 -2.91
N LEU A 18 17.22 2.19 -1.89
CA LEU A 18 16.87 1.88 -0.49
C LEU A 18 15.75 2.78 0.03
N ILE A 19 15.75 4.07 -0.33
CA ILE A 19 14.67 5.02 0.01
C ILE A 19 13.36 4.57 -0.62
N ALA A 20 13.36 4.27 -1.92
CA ALA A 20 12.17 3.79 -2.62
C ALA A 20 11.64 2.48 -2.01
N CYS A 21 12.54 1.55 -1.68
CA CYS A 21 12.18 0.33 -0.98
C CYS A 21 11.51 0.61 0.37
N GLU A 22 12.04 1.56 1.14
CA GLU A 22 11.45 1.92 2.43
C GLU A 22 10.10 2.63 2.28
N ASP A 23 9.97 3.54 1.32
CA ASP A 23 8.70 4.21 1.03
C ASP A 23 7.59 3.19 0.71
N ILE A 24 7.91 2.14 -0.06
CA ILE A 24 6.98 1.04 -0.36
C ILE A 24 6.63 0.24 0.92
N ARG A 25 7.62 -0.08 1.77
CA ARG A 25 7.33 -0.79 3.05
C ARG A 25 6.46 0.04 3.99
N GLN A 26 6.66 1.36 4.00
CA GLN A 26 5.85 2.28 4.79
C GLN A 26 4.39 2.31 4.35
N ILE A 27 4.08 2.13 3.06
CA ILE A 27 2.69 2.03 2.58
C ILE A 27 1.98 0.84 3.24
N ALA A 28 2.60 -0.34 3.23
CA ALA A 28 2.02 -1.53 3.87
C ALA A 28 1.88 -1.37 5.39
N SER A 29 2.89 -0.78 6.04
CA SER A 29 2.85 -0.50 7.48
C SER A 29 1.73 0.48 7.85
N ARG A 30 1.56 1.55 7.07
CA ARG A 30 0.47 2.52 7.25
C ARG A 30 -0.90 1.88 7.03
N TYR A 31 -1.03 1.00 6.04
CA TYR A 31 -2.26 0.22 5.84
C TYR A 31 -2.64 -0.53 7.11
N ALA A 32 -1.69 -1.28 7.68
CA ALA A 32 -1.91 -2.06 8.89
C ALA A 32 -2.35 -1.18 10.08
N ILE A 33 -1.70 -0.04 10.26
CA ILE A 33 -2.03 0.93 11.33
C ILE A 33 -3.44 1.49 11.12
N TYR A 34 -3.75 2.03 9.93
CA TYR A 34 -5.04 2.67 9.67
C TYR A 34 -6.19 1.67 9.70
N TYR A 35 -5.99 0.46 9.20
CA TYR A 35 -6.98 -0.61 9.26
C TYR A 35 -7.26 -1.04 10.71
N GLY A 36 -6.20 -1.25 11.50
CA GLY A 36 -6.32 -1.58 12.92
C GLY A 36 -7.03 -0.48 13.72
N ALA A 37 -6.76 0.79 13.40
CA ALA A 37 -7.36 1.97 14.01
C ALA A 37 -8.77 2.31 13.49
N ARG A 38 -9.25 1.63 12.44
CA ARG A 38 -10.50 1.96 11.73
C ARG A 38 -10.53 3.39 11.15
N ASP A 39 -9.37 3.94 10.79
CA ASP A 39 -9.27 5.22 10.11
C ASP A 39 -9.44 5.03 8.60
N THR A 40 -10.69 4.81 8.17
CA THR A 40 -11.04 4.47 6.77
C THR A 40 -10.72 5.60 5.79
N GLN A 41 -10.73 6.84 6.26
CA GLN A 41 -10.30 8.00 5.47
C GLN A 41 -8.81 7.90 5.13
N LYS A 42 -7.94 7.75 6.14
CA LYS A 42 -6.50 7.63 5.89
C LYS A 42 -6.14 6.34 5.17
N LEU A 43 -6.88 5.26 5.42
CA LEU A 43 -6.71 4.01 4.71
C LEU A 43 -7.00 4.15 3.20
N ALA A 44 -8.13 4.78 2.83
CA ALA A 44 -8.47 5.01 1.44
C ALA A 44 -7.48 5.96 0.75
N ALA A 45 -6.91 6.93 1.48
CA ALA A 45 -5.92 7.87 0.95
C ALA A 45 -4.55 7.23 0.61
N LEU A 46 -4.29 5.98 0.99
CA LEU A 46 -3.10 5.24 0.54
C LEU A 46 -3.18 4.79 -0.92
N PHE A 47 -4.36 4.80 -1.51
CA PHE A 47 -4.60 4.36 -2.88
C PHE A 47 -4.57 5.55 -3.84
N ILE A 48 -4.30 5.26 -5.11
CA ILE A 48 -4.41 6.27 -6.18
C ILE A 48 -5.85 6.82 -6.24
N PRO A 49 -6.04 8.11 -6.58
CA PRO A 49 -7.37 8.72 -6.61
C PRO A 49 -8.36 8.01 -7.52
N GLU A 50 -7.91 7.40 -8.61
CA GLU A 50 -8.72 6.72 -9.62
C GLU A 50 -8.93 5.22 -9.35
N ILE A 51 -8.65 4.76 -8.12
CA ILE A 51 -8.78 3.35 -7.74
C ILE A 51 -10.15 2.78 -8.11
N LYS A 52 -10.17 1.66 -8.82
CA LYS A 52 -11.40 0.94 -9.16
C LYS A 52 -11.74 -0.04 -8.04
N ILE A 53 -12.95 0.06 -7.51
CA ILE A 53 -13.45 -0.78 -6.41
C ILE A 53 -14.33 -1.89 -6.99
N THR A 54 -15.21 -1.51 -7.92
CA THR A 54 -16.04 -2.44 -8.70
C THR A 54 -16.01 -2.02 -10.18
N ARG A 55 -16.81 -2.67 -11.02
CA ARG A 55 -16.96 -2.26 -12.42
C ARG A 55 -17.59 -0.87 -12.57
N GLN A 56 -18.39 -0.43 -11.59
CA GLN A 56 -19.13 0.83 -11.63
C GLN A 56 -18.65 1.86 -10.60
N LEU A 57 -17.88 1.44 -9.59
CA LEU A 57 -17.41 2.30 -8.50
C LEU A 57 -15.91 2.48 -8.56
N SER A 58 -15.49 3.74 -8.48
CA SER A 58 -14.10 4.15 -8.37
C SER A 58 -13.98 5.38 -7.47
N GLY A 59 -12.78 5.65 -7.00
CA GLY A 59 -12.48 6.86 -6.24
C GLY A 59 -12.24 6.60 -4.77
N THR A 60 -11.48 7.49 -4.14
CA THR A 60 -11.16 7.44 -2.72
C THR A 60 -12.40 7.40 -1.82
N GLN A 61 -13.44 8.20 -2.15
CA GLN A 61 -14.66 8.26 -1.35
C GLN A 61 -15.42 6.93 -1.37
N ALA A 62 -15.62 6.34 -2.55
CA ALA A 62 -16.29 5.05 -2.67
C ALA A 62 -15.48 3.93 -1.98
N LEU A 63 -14.14 4.03 -1.98
CA LEU A 63 -13.28 3.05 -1.32
C LEU A 63 -13.39 3.16 0.21
N LYS A 64 -13.42 4.39 0.74
CA LYS A 64 -13.68 4.65 2.16
C LYS A 64 -15.01 4.01 2.60
N GLU A 65 -16.10 4.27 1.89
CA GLU A 65 -17.43 3.72 2.20
C GLU A 65 -17.43 2.18 2.15
N SER A 66 -16.69 1.60 1.19
CA SER A 66 -16.48 0.16 1.12
C SER A 66 -15.76 -0.39 2.35
N PHE A 67 -14.73 0.29 2.85
CA PHE A 67 -14.04 -0.11 4.08
C PHE A 67 -14.92 0.04 5.32
N ASP A 68 -15.65 1.15 5.45
CA ASP A 68 -16.58 1.38 6.56
C ASP A 68 -17.60 0.23 6.69
N SER A 69 -18.20 -0.17 5.55
CA SER A 69 -19.17 -1.27 5.48
C SER A 69 -18.57 -2.61 5.92
N GLN A 70 -17.38 -2.94 5.42
CA GLN A 70 -16.68 -4.19 5.76
C GLN A 70 -16.25 -4.25 7.22
N MET A 71 -15.83 -3.12 7.80
CA MET A 71 -15.26 -3.07 9.14
C MET A 71 -16.32 -3.05 10.25
N HIS A 72 -17.57 -2.69 9.93
CA HIS A 72 -18.65 -2.59 10.91
C HIS A 72 -18.87 -3.91 11.70
N SER A 73 -18.66 -5.06 11.06
CA SER A 73 -18.85 -6.38 11.68
C SER A 73 -17.60 -6.96 12.35
N LEU A 74 -16.44 -6.29 12.22
CA LEU A 74 -15.17 -6.82 12.70
C LEU A 74 -14.89 -6.44 14.15
N GLY A 75 -14.56 -7.42 14.98
CA GLY A 75 -13.96 -7.22 16.29
C GLY A 75 -12.54 -6.63 16.22
N ARG A 76 -11.77 -6.68 17.30
CA ARG A 76 -10.39 -6.16 17.32
C ARG A 76 -9.53 -6.85 16.25
N VAL A 77 -8.85 -6.08 15.41
CA VAL A 77 -7.93 -6.58 14.37
C VAL A 77 -6.52 -6.07 14.66
N ILE A 78 -5.54 -6.96 14.52
CA ILE A 78 -4.11 -6.63 14.57
C ILE A 78 -3.50 -7.15 13.28
N LEU A 79 -2.90 -6.25 12.50
CA LEU A 79 -2.19 -6.60 11.27
C LEU A 79 -0.69 -6.47 11.48
N GLN A 80 0.05 -7.52 11.16
CA GLN A 80 1.52 -7.53 11.21
C GLN A 80 2.07 -7.57 9.79
N VAL A 81 3.05 -6.71 9.52
CA VAL A 81 3.65 -6.51 8.21
C VAL A 81 5.11 -6.94 8.31
N ASN A 82 5.46 -8.05 7.66
CA ASN A 82 6.78 -8.66 7.77
C ASN A 82 7.33 -9.04 6.38
N ASN A 83 8.63 -9.28 6.30
CA ASN A 83 9.32 -9.94 5.16
C ASN A 83 8.95 -9.40 3.76
N HIS A 84 8.81 -8.07 3.62
CA HIS A 84 8.45 -7.46 2.33
C HIS A 84 9.55 -7.66 1.29
N LEU A 85 9.20 -8.39 0.23
CA LEU A 85 9.99 -8.51 -0.98
C LEU A 85 9.52 -7.43 -1.96
N ILE A 86 10.45 -6.59 -2.39
CA ILE A 86 10.20 -5.53 -3.37
C ILE A 86 11.03 -5.87 -4.59
N ASP A 87 10.34 -6.16 -5.68
CA ASP A 87 10.90 -6.35 -7.00
C ASP A 87 10.37 -5.24 -7.91
N ILE A 88 11.30 -4.52 -8.53
CA ILE A 88 10.99 -3.44 -9.47
C ILE A 88 11.45 -3.96 -10.82
N GLN A 89 10.57 -3.95 -11.82
CA GLN A 89 10.86 -4.43 -13.17
C GLN A 89 11.20 -3.27 -14.11
#